data_AF-A0A7I8EZF9-F1
#
_entry.id   AF-A0A7I8EZF9-F1
#
_cell.length_a   1.000
_cell.length_b   1.000
_cell.length_c   1.000
_cell.angle_alpha   90.00
_cell.angle_beta   90.00
_cell.angle_gamma   90.00
#
_symmetry.space_group_name_H-M   'P 1'
#
loop_
_entity.id
_entity.type
_entity.pdbx_description
1 polymer ?
#
loop_
_entity_poly.entity_id
_entity_poly.type
_entity_poly.pdbx_seq_one_letter_code
_entity_poly.pdbx_strand_id
1 'polypeptide(L)'
;MTGYVAWNTQLPTYTSGVGIIVSQQVLSPSHGTNIHMNPTAEAVIFLPAEQAANIHKGQHITLTIGGGQLAISSTVQQISEQVMSPQVLNQRYGQGNMVVTQPSCVVLTMVPTIDLKTYTGSMVTAQIETGSQKILTMLIGGGS
;
A
#
# COMPACT_ATOMS: atom_id res chain seq x y z
N MET A 1 35.47 26.27 24.40
CA MET A 1 34.49 25.18 24.62
C MET A 1 33.86 24.86 23.29
N THR A 2 34.24 23.76 22.65
CA THR A 2 33.69 23.33 21.36
C THR A 2 32.41 22.55 21.65
N GLY A 3 31.26 23.08 21.24
CA GLY A 3 29.96 22.42 21.37
C GLY A 3 29.62 21.66 20.11
N TYR A 4 29.40 20.35 20.22
CA TYR A 4 28.86 19.54 19.12
C TYR A 4 27.34 19.50 19.25
N VAL A 5 26.63 20.01 18.24
CA VAL A 5 25.18 19.84 18.13
C VAL A 5 24.93 18.74 17.11
N ALA A 6 24.53 17.57 17.58
CA ALA A 6 24.03 16.48 16.74
C ALA A 6 22.51 16.49 16.82
N TRP A 7 21.85 16.57 15.66
CA TRP A 7 20.39 16.44 15.55
C TRP A 7 20.09 15.11 14.86
N ASN A 8 19.18 14.34 15.47
CA ASN A 8 18.77 13.01 14.99
C ASN A 8 17.42 13.13 14.29
N THR A 9 17.39 12.99 12.97
CA THR A 9 16.15 13.02 12.18
C THR A 9 15.89 11.66 11.57
N GLN A 10 14.64 11.21 11.68
CA GLN A 10 14.18 9.91 11.18
C GLN A 10 13.27 10.17 9.98
N LEU A 11 13.74 9.83 8.76
CA LEU A 11 12.95 10.00 7.53
C LEU A 11 12.25 8.69 7.17
N PRO A 12 10.93 8.71 6.94
CA PRO A 12 10.20 7.52 6.47
C PRO A 12 10.59 7.16 5.04
N THR A 13 10.76 5.87 4.77
CA THR A 13 11.02 5.32 3.44
C THR A 13 9.73 4.76 2.86
N TYR A 14 9.41 5.14 1.62
CA TYR A 14 8.20 4.71 0.95
C TYR A 14 8.52 3.82 -0.23
N THR A 15 7.63 2.85 -0.48
CA THR A 15 7.66 2.01 -1.66
C THR A 15 6.35 2.12 -2.41
N SER A 16 6.42 2.18 -3.74
CA SER A 16 5.25 2.35 -4.59
C SER A 16 4.84 1.04 -5.25
N GLY A 17 3.53 0.82 -5.35
CA GLY A 17 2.93 -0.31 -6.05
C GLY A 17 1.77 0.13 -6.91
N VAL A 18 1.42 -0.67 -7.89
CA VAL A 18 0.21 -0.49 -8.70
C VAL A 18 -0.77 -1.60 -8.40
N GLY A 19 -2.06 -1.34 -8.52
CA GLY A 19 -3.09 -2.26 -8.12
C GLY A 19 -4.45 -1.94 -8.71
N ILE A 20 -5.44 -2.71 -8.26
CA ILE A 20 -6.82 -2.61 -8.72
C ILE A 20 -7.77 -2.76 -7.53
N ILE A 21 -8.89 -2.02 -7.55
CA ILE A 21 -9.98 -2.24 -6.59
C ILE A 21 -10.81 -3.43 -7.05
N VAL A 22 -11.00 -4.39 -6.14
CA VAL A 22 -11.93 -5.50 -6.28
C VAL A 22 -13.05 -5.37 -5.24
N SER A 23 -14.26 -5.78 -5.62
CA SER A 23 -15.39 -5.83 -4.71
C SER A 23 -15.35 -7.13 -3.91
N GLN A 24 -15.16 -7.03 -2.59
CA GLN A 24 -15.22 -8.16 -1.68
C GLN A 24 -16.57 -8.12 -0.93
N GLN A 25 -17.43 -9.12 -1.14
CA GLN A 25 -18.65 -9.27 -0.33
C GLN A 25 -18.28 -9.91 1.00
N VAL A 26 -17.89 -9.10 1.98
CA VAL A 26 -17.61 -9.60 3.33
C VAL A 26 -18.96 -9.76 4.07
N LEU A 27 -19.32 -11.01 4.34
CA LEU A 27 -20.45 -11.36 5.21
C LEU A 27 -20.05 -11.06 6.65
N SER A 28 -20.35 -9.87 7.16
CA SER A 28 -20.18 -9.56 8.58
C SER A 28 -21.34 -10.17 9.38
N PRO A 29 -21.08 -11.06 10.36
CA PRO A 29 -22.13 -11.58 11.23
C PRO A 29 -22.50 -10.50 12.26
N SER A 30 -23.45 -9.63 11.91
CA SER A 30 -24.09 -8.75 12.87
C SER A 30 -24.99 -9.58 13.78
N HIS A 31 -24.59 -9.71 15.06
CA HIS A 31 -25.43 -10.28 16.11
C HIS A 31 -26.75 -9.50 16.19
N GLY A 32 -27.84 -10.10 15.72
CA GLY A 32 -29.19 -9.55 15.81
C GLY A 32 -29.75 -9.06 14.46
N THR A 33 -30.51 -9.93 13.81
CA THR A 33 -31.69 -9.63 12.97
C THR A 33 -31.61 -8.72 11.74
N ASN A 34 -30.47 -8.19 11.30
CA ASN A 34 -30.34 -7.63 9.95
C ASN A 34 -28.93 -7.86 9.40
N ILE A 35 -28.80 -8.78 8.43
CA ILE A 35 -27.59 -8.94 7.61
C ILE A 35 -27.45 -7.69 6.73
N HIS A 36 -26.77 -6.66 7.24
CA HIS A 36 -26.38 -5.51 6.44
C HIS A 36 -25.18 -5.95 5.59
N MET A 37 -25.42 -6.28 4.33
CA MET A 37 -24.35 -6.45 3.34
C MET A 37 -23.69 -5.09 3.14
N ASN A 38 -22.62 -4.80 3.88
CA ASN A 38 -21.81 -3.62 3.62
C ASN A 38 -20.69 -4.05 2.65
N PRO A 39 -20.79 -3.71 1.35
CA PRO A 39 -19.81 -4.15 0.38
C PRO A 39 -18.51 -3.40 0.71
N THR A 40 -17.48 -4.14 1.12
CA THR A 40 -16.19 -3.56 1.48
C THR A 40 -15.27 -3.70 0.27
N ALA A 41 -14.63 -2.59 -0.09
CA ALA A 41 -13.67 -2.62 -1.17
C ALA A 41 -12.35 -3.19 -0.67
N GLU A 42 -11.74 -4.02 -1.50
CA GLU A 42 -10.41 -4.55 -1.28
C GLU A 42 -9.52 -4.05 -2.41
N ALA A 43 -8.37 -3.47 -2.09
CA ALA A 43 -7.37 -3.14 -3.09
C ALA A 43 -6.34 -4.26 -3.14
N VAL A 44 -6.13 -4.78 -4.35
CA VAL A 44 -5.10 -5.76 -4.66
C VAL A 44 -3.92 -5.00 -5.27
N ILE A 45 -2.79 -4.99 -4.59
CA ILE A 45 -1.62 -4.20 -4.95
C ILE A 45 -0.48 -5.15 -5.30
N PHE A 46 0.14 -4.90 -6.44
CA PHE A 46 1.30 -5.64 -6.93
C PHE A 46 2.55 -4.87 -6.59
N LEU A 47 3.43 -5.51 -5.83
CA LEU A 47 4.68 -4.93 -5.39
C LEU A 47 5.85 -5.73 -5.92
N PRO A 48 6.94 -5.07 -6.34
CA PRO A 48 8.18 -5.75 -6.71
C PRO A 48 8.61 -6.75 -5.63
N ALA A 49 8.97 -7.96 -6.03
CA ALA A 49 9.40 -9.01 -5.08
C ALA A 49 10.56 -8.54 -4.16
N GLU A 50 11.47 -7.73 -4.70
CA GLU A 50 12.60 -7.15 -3.96
C GLU A 50 12.16 -6.23 -2.81
N GLN A 51 11.02 -5.56 -2.97
CA GLN A 51 10.49 -4.62 -1.98
C GLN A 51 9.59 -5.31 -0.96
N ALA A 52 8.98 -6.45 -1.33
CA ALA A 52 8.07 -7.20 -0.47
C ALA A 52 8.71 -7.63 0.85
N ALA A 53 10.03 -7.88 0.88
CA ALA A 53 10.76 -8.27 2.08
C ALA A 53 10.76 -7.20 3.19
N ASN A 54 10.55 -5.93 2.86
CA ASN A 54 10.52 -4.83 3.82
C ASN A 54 9.09 -4.47 4.27
N ILE A 55 8.09 -5.19 3.76
CA ILE A 55 6.68 -4.89 3.97
C ILE A 55 6.09 -5.85 4.98
N HIS A 56 5.32 -5.31 5.91
CA HIS A 56 4.72 -6.06 7.01
C HIS A 56 3.25 -5.71 7.16
N LYS A 57 2.47 -6.69 7.63
CA LYS A 57 1.09 -6.48 8.02
C LYS A 57 1.00 -5.36 9.07
N GLY A 58 0.04 -4.47 8.90
CA GLY A 58 -0.21 -3.32 9.78
C GLY A 58 0.54 -2.04 9.38
N GLN A 59 1.43 -2.09 8.38
CA GLN A 59 2.07 -0.87 7.86
C GLN A 59 1.04 0.07 7.23
N HIS A 60 1.29 1.37 7.39
CA HIS A 60 0.46 2.41 6.81
C HIS A 60 0.62 2.45 5.30
N ILE A 61 -0.50 2.56 4.59
CA ILE A 61 -0.55 2.61 3.14
C ILE A 61 -1.47 3.73 2.69
N THR A 62 -0.98 4.55 1.76
CA THR A 62 -1.77 5.58 1.09
C THR A 62 -2.11 5.09 -0.30
N LEU A 63 -3.40 4.99 -0.59
CA LEU A 63 -3.95 4.55 -1.88
C LEU A 63 -4.43 5.75 -2.66
N THR A 64 -4.14 5.79 -3.94
CA THR A 64 -4.61 6.82 -4.87
C THR A 64 -5.37 6.15 -6.00
N ILE A 65 -6.67 6.38 -6.08
CA ILE A 65 -7.60 5.69 -6.98
C ILE A 65 -7.93 6.59 -8.17
N GLY A 66 -8.12 6.00 -9.35
CA GLY A 66 -8.61 6.71 -10.54
C GLY A 66 -7.62 7.73 -11.09
N GLY A 67 -6.31 7.47 -10.95
CA GLY A 67 -5.26 8.35 -11.44
C GLY A 67 -5.05 9.64 -10.64
N GLY A 68 -5.49 9.70 -9.38
CA GLY A 68 -5.29 10.89 -8.52
C GLY A 68 -6.56 11.46 -7.90
N GLN A 69 -7.73 10.96 -8.28
CA GLN A 69 -9.01 11.58 -7.90
C GLN A 69 -9.36 11.38 -6.43
N LEU A 70 -8.93 10.28 -5.83
CA LEU A 70 -9.24 9.94 -4.45
C LEU A 70 -8.02 9.35 -3.74
N ALA A 71 -7.63 9.97 -2.64
CA ALA A 71 -6.56 9.50 -1.76
C ALA A 71 -7.15 8.93 -0.47
N ILE A 72 -6.76 7.71 -0.10
CA ILE A 72 -7.27 6.99 1.07
C ILE A 72 -6.11 6.41 1.86
N SER A 73 -6.08 6.70 3.15
CA SER A 73 -5.19 6.05 4.10
C SER A 73 -5.80 4.74 4.59
N SER A 74 -5.01 3.67 4.57
CA SER A 74 -5.38 2.36 5.11
C SER A 74 -4.16 1.65 5.70
N THR A 75 -4.30 0.36 5.99
CA THR A 75 -3.22 -0.49 6.50
C THR A 75 -3.13 -1.78 5.71
N VAL A 76 -1.90 -2.28 5.56
CA VAL A 76 -1.64 -3.58 4.94
C VAL A 76 -2.32 -4.67 5.78
N GLN A 77 -3.31 -5.36 5.22
CA GLN A 77 -3.99 -6.45 5.91
C GLN A 77 -3.28 -7.79 5.73
N GLN A 78 -2.83 -8.05 4.50
CA GLN A 78 -2.23 -9.32 4.16
C GLN A 78 -1.22 -9.13 3.03
N ILE A 79 -0.18 -9.95 3.07
CA ILE A 79 0.88 -10.02 2.07
C ILE A 79 0.94 -11.47 1.63
N SER A 80 0.94 -11.70 0.33
CA SER A 80 1.23 -13.00 -0.26
C SER A 80 2.72 -13.27 -0.13
N GLU A 81 3.07 -14.35 0.56
CA GLU A 81 4.45 -14.85 0.65
C GLU A 81 4.95 -15.40 -0.70
N GLN A 82 4.03 -15.71 -1.61
CA GLN A 82 4.36 -16.20 -2.94
C GLN A 82 4.56 -15.04 -3.94
N VAL A 83 5.76 -14.98 -4.53
CA VAL A 83 6.06 -14.14 -5.69
C VAL A 83 5.39 -14.72 -6.92
N MET A 84 4.61 -13.91 -7.64
CA MET A 84 3.94 -14.32 -8.88
C MET A 84 4.61 -13.70 -10.10
N SER A 85 4.66 -14.44 -11.20
CA SER A 85 5.19 -13.93 -12.46
C SER A 85 4.22 -12.94 -13.11
N PRO A 86 4.72 -12.00 -13.94
CA PRO A 86 3.89 -11.08 -14.72
C PRO A 86 2.77 -11.78 -15.49
N GLN A 87 3.04 -12.94 -16.08
CA GLN A 87 2.06 -13.68 -16.89
C GLN A 87 0.89 -14.15 -16.04
N VAL A 88 1.14 -14.69 -14.85
CA VAL A 88 0.10 -15.16 -13.92
C VAL A 88 -0.73 -13.98 -13.40
N LEU A 89 -0.08 -12.86 -13.07
CA LEU A 89 -0.76 -11.67 -12.58
C LEU A 89 -1.64 -11.03 -13.65
N ASN A 90 -1.16 -10.91 -14.90
CA ASN A 90 -1.96 -10.39 -16.00
C ASN A 90 -3.11 -11.35 -16.38
N GLN A 91 -2.92 -12.67 -16.27
CA GLN A 91 -4.01 -13.63 -16.48
C GLN A 91 -5.10 -13.53 -15.41
N ARG A 92 -4.72 -13.32 -14.14
CA ARG A 92 -5.65 -13.29 -13.00
C ARG A 92 -6.28 -11.92 -12.78
N TYR A 93 -5.53 -10.84 -13.01
CA TYR A 93 -5.90 -9.47 -12.66
C TYR A 93 -5.74 -8.47 -13.81
N GLY A 94 -5.26 -8.88 -14.99
CA GLY A 94 -5.08 -8.00 -16.16
C GLY A 94 -6.39 -7.60 -16.84
N GLN A 95 -7.47 -7.45 -16.09
CA GLN A 95 -8.69 -6.82 -16.56
C GLN A 95 -8.52 -5.30 -16.44
N GLY A 96 -8.44 -4.60 -17.57
CA GLY A 96 -8.24 -3.14 -17.65
C GLY A 96 -6.88 -2.73 -18.23
N ASN A 97 -6.48 -1.46 -18.02
CA ASN A 97 -5.22 -0.89 -18.52
C ASN A 97 -4.00 -1.18 -17.63
N MET A 98 -4.12 -2.09 -16.66
CA MET A 98 -3.04 -2.41 -15.73
C MET A 98 -2.17 -3.53 -16.30
N VAL A 99 -0.91 -3.21 -16.61
CA VAL A 99 0.08 -4.17 -17.09
C VAL A 99 1.15 -4.36 -16.03
N VAL A 100 1.22 -5.56 -15.45
CA VAL A 100 2.33 -5.92 -14.57
C VAL A 100 3.47 -6.44 -15.44
N THR A 101 4.64 -5.80 -15.38
CA THR A 101 5.81 -6.14 -16.22
C THR A 101 6.90 -6.91 -15.48
N GLN A 102 6.80 -7.03 -14.16
CA GLN A 102 7.84 -7.61 -13.30
C GLN A 102 7.29 -8.58 -12.25
N PRO A 103 8.08 -9.56 -11.78
CA PRO A 103 7.66 -10.47 -10.72
C PRO A 103 7.25 -9.70 -9.47
N SER A 104 6.06 -10.00 -8.95
CA SER A 104 5.46 -9.19 -7.90
C SER A 104 4.76 -10.04 -6.84
N CYS A 105 4.82 -9.57 -5.60
CA CYS A 105 4.01 -10.07 -4.50
C CYS A 105 2.67 -9.33 -4.48
N VAL A 106 1.63 -10.02 -4.01
CA VAL A 106 0.29 -9.45 -3.87
C VAL A 106 0.10 -8.95 -2.45
N VAL A 107 -0.29 -7.69 -2.30
CA VAL A 107 -0.65 -7.08 -1.03
C VAL A 107 -2.13 -6.73 -1.05
N LEU A 108 -2.82 -7.11 0.02
CA LEU A 108 -4.24 -6.87 0.21
C LEU A 108 -4.45 -5.83 1.28
N THR A 109 -5.32 -4.86 0.99
CA THR A 109 -5.74 -3.84 1.94
C THR A 109 -7.23 -3.58 1.78
N MET A 110 -7.92 -3.37 2.90
CA MET A 110 -9.30 -2.90 2.84
C MET A 110 -9.32 -1.41 2.53
N VAL A 111 -10.32 -0.99 1.75
CA VAL A 111 -10.58 0.41 1.44
C VAL A 111 -11.96 0.73 2.01
N PRO A 112 -12.02 1.31 3.22
CA PRO A 112 -13.29 1.69 3.79
C PRO A 112 -13.89 2.87 2.99
N THR A 113 -15.22 2.92 2.93
CA THR A 113 -15.94 4.15 2.56
C THR A 113 -15.80 4.56 1.07
N ILE A 114 -15.73 3.61 0.14
CA ILE A 114 -15.81 3.91 -1.30
C ILE A 114 -17.03 3.28 -1.97
N ASP A 115 -17.59 3.99 -2.95
CA ASP A 115 -18.64 3.43 -3.81
C ASP A 115 -18.04 2.40 -4.78
N LEU A 116 -18.22 1.12 -4.44
CA LEU A 116 -17.76 0.01 -5.25
C LEU A 116 -18.31 0.01 -6.66
N LYS A 117 -19.51 0.53 -6.91
CA LYS A 117 -20.05 0.59 -8.28
C LYS A 117 -19.26 1.55 -9.18
N THR A 118 -18.72 2.60 -8.57
CA THR A 118 -17.97 3.63 -9.28
C THR A 118 -16.49 3.25 -9.44
N TYR A 119 -15.90 2.58 -8.44
CA TYR A 119 -14.45 2.36 -8.38
C TYR A 119 -13.98 0.91 -8.63
N THR A 120 -14.88 -0.08 -8.73
CA THR A 120 -14.46 -1.45 -9.06
C THR A 120 -13.74 -1.49 -10.41
N GLY A 121 -12.61 -2.18 -10.47
CA GLY A 121 -11.77 -2.25 -11.67
C GLY A 121 -10.92 -1.00 -11.91
N SER A 122 -11.04 0.04 -11.08
CA SER A 122 -10.18 1.22 -11.18
C SER A 122 -8.76 0.89 -10.77
N MET A 123 -7.80 1.49 -11.49
CA MET A 123 -6.39 1.44 -11.13
C MET A 123 -6.14 2.22 -9.84
N VAL A 124 -5.26 1.66 -9.02
CA VAL A 124 -4.80 2.22 -7.74
C VAL A 124 -3.30 2.30 -7.75
N THR A 125 -2.77 3.44 -7.33
CA THR A 125 -1.36 3.57 -6.95
C THR A 125 -1.29 3.54 -5.43
N ALA A 126 -0.41 2.69 -4.90
CA ALA A 126 -0.20 2.56 -3.47
C ALA A 126 1.17 3.10 -3.09
N GLN A 127 1.24 3.78 -1.96
CA GLN A 127 2.48 4.19 -1.29
C GLN A 127 2.49 3.57 0.11
N ILE A 128 3.43 2.66 0.35
CA ILE A 128 3.55 1.92 1.60
C ILE A 128 4.78 2.41 2.34
N GLU A 129 4.62 2.71 3.63
CA GLU A 129 5.73 3.05 4.49
C GLU A 129 6.49 1.78 4.90
N THR A 130 7.73 1.65 4.43
CA THR A 130 8.56 0.44 4.59
C THR A 130 9.57 0.52 5.74
N GLY A 131 9.74 1.70 6.34
CA GLY A 131 10.69 1.89 7.43
C GLY A 131 11.10 3.34 7.57
N SER A 132 12.21 3.56 8.27
CA SER A 132 12.80 4.88 8.42
C SER A 132 14.32 4.84 8.44
N GLN A 133 14.94 5.81 7.77
CA GLN A 133 16.39 6.01 7.80
C GLN A 133 16.76 7.11 8.80
N LYS A 134 17.77 6.85 9.62
CA LYS A 134 18.36 7.85 10.51
C LYS A 134 19.47 8.57 9.78
N ILE A 135 19.36 9.89 9.66
CA ILE A 135 20.44 10.72 9.14
C ILE A 135 21.12 11.40 10.32
N LEU A 136 22.39 11.05 10.54
CA LEU A 136 23.26 11.73 11.49
C LEU A 136 24.01 12.82 10.72
N THR A 137 23.53 14.06 10.81
CA THR A 137 24.25 15.20 10.24
C THR A 137 25.07 15.86 11.33
N MET A 138 26.41 15.79 11.22
CA MET A 138 27.31 16.53 12.10
C MET A 138 27.62 17.89 11.47
N LEU A 139 27.06 18.97 12.03
CA LEU A 139 27.51 20.32 11.70
C LEU A 139 28.78 20.61 12.49
N ILE A 140 29.93 20.54 11.82
CA ILE A 140 31.19 21.03 12.38
C ILE A 140 31.16 22.55 12.28
N GLY A 141 30.82 23.21 13.40
CA GLY A 141 30.93 24.66 13.54
C GLY A 141 32.38 25.06 13.75
N GLY A 142 33.08 25.36 12.66
CA GLY A 142 34.36 26.06 12.70
C GLY A 142 34.14 27.57 12.82
N GLY A 143 34.07 28.08 14.05
CA GLY A 143 34.10 29.51 14.35
C GLY A 143 35.44 29.85 15.00
N SER A 144 36.25 30.61 14.28
CA SER A 144 37.55 31.20 14.66
C SER A 144 37.48 32.13 15.86
#